data_AF-A0A968T0B1-F1
#
_entry.id   AF-A0A968T0B1-F1
#
_cell.length_a   1.000
_cell.length_b   1.000
_cell.length_c   1.000
_cell.angle_alpha   90.00
_cell.angle_beta   90.00
_cell.angle_gamma   90.00
#
_symmetry.space_group_name_H-M   'P 1'
#
loop_
_entity.id
_entity.type
_entity.pdbx_description
1 polymer ?
#
loop_
_entity_poly.entity_id
_entity_poly.type
_entity_poly.pdbx_seq_one_letter_code
_entity_poly.pdbx_strand_id
1 'polypeptide(L)'
;MTLVEIAQRAREQLVLLTGLHPDTISRLTRENDSWRVAIEMIELRAIPNSNDVLATYDALLDESGNLVSYERVGRYRRSETR
;
A
#
# COMPACT_ATOMS: atom_id res chain seq x y z
N MET A 1 1.85 10.77 16.05
CA MET A 1 2.19 9.37 15.69
C MET A 1 3.55 9.33 15.03
N THR A 2 4.26 8.22 15.16
CA THR A 2 5.51 7.95 14.45
C THR A 2 5.24 7.47 13.02
N LEU A 3 6.25 7.54 12.15
CA LEU A 3 6.14 7.01 10.77
C LEU A 3 5.85 5.50 10.76
N VAL A 4 6.36 4.76 11.75
CA VAL A 4 6.13 3.32 11.89
C VAL A 4 4.66 3.03 12.21
N GLU A 5 4.06 3.79 13.13
CA GLU A 5 2.64 3.61 13.47
C GLU A 5 1.73 3.93 12.28
N ILE A 6 2.04 4.99 11.51
CA ILE A 6 1.28 5.33 10.29
C ILE A 6 1.40 4.22 9.24
N ALA A 7 2.61 3.72 9.01
CA ALA A 7 2.86 2.60 8.10
C ALA A 7 2.06 1.34 8.47
N GLN A 8 2.04 0.99 9.76
CA GLN A 8 1.28 -0.16 10.27
C GLN A 8 -0.23 0.03 10.08
N ARG A 9 -0.78 1.18 10.48
CA ARG A 9 -2.20 1.47 10.30
C ARG A 9 -2.63 1.48 8.84
N ALA A 10 -1.82 2.02 7.94
CA ALA A 10 -2.11 2.01 6.51
C ALA A 10 -2.19 0.58 5.96
N ARG A 11 -1.22 -0.28 6.33
CA ARG A 11 -1.22 -1.70 5.96
C ARG A 11 -2.47 -2.42 6.48
N GLU A 12 -2.75 -2.32 7.77
CA GLU A 12 -3.86 -3.04 8.41
C GLU A 12 -5.21 -2.66 7.80
N GLN A 13 -5.47 -1.37 7.63
CA GLN A 13 -6.74 -0.90 7.08
C GLN A 13 -6.90 -1.25 5.59
N LEU A 14 -5.85 -1.15 4.78
CA LEU A 14 -5.90 -1.59 3.38
C LEU A 14 -6.12 -3.10 3.25
N VAL A 15 -5.47 -3.91 4.10
CA VAL A 15 -5.70 -5.36 4.14
C VAL A 15 -7.17 -5.67 4.46
N LEU A 16 -7.73 -5.01 5.48
CA LEU A 16 -9.13 -5.22 5.87
C LEU A 16 -10.12 -4.87 4.75
N LEU A 17 -9.86 -3.82 3.98
CA LEU A 17 -10.76 -3.38 2.91
C LEU A 17 -10.61 -4.17 1.62
N THR A 18 -9.40 -4.63 1.29
CA THR A 18 -9.10 -5.23 -0.02
C THR A 18 -8.98 -6.75 0.03
N GLY A 19 -8.69 -7.33 1.20
CA GLY A 19 -8.31 -8.74 1.35
C GLY A 19 -6.95 -9.09 0.73
N LEU A 20 -6.20 -8.11 0.22
CA LEU A 20 -4.92 -8.31 -0.44
C LEU A 20 -3.77 -8.38 0.57
N HIS A 21 -2.66 -8.98 0.16
CA HIS A 21 -1.46 -9.07 0.98
C HIS A 21 -0.49 -7.93 0.64
N PRO A 22 -0.01 -7.16 1.63
CA PRO A 22 0.96 -6.11 1.40
C PRO A 22 2.35 -6.73 1.20
N ASP A 23 3.01 -6.35 0.12
CA ASP A 23 4.40 -6.73 -0.16
C ASP A 23 5.35 -5.76 0.55
N THR A 24 5.29 -4.48 0.22
CA THR A 24 6.17 -3.44 0.79
C THR A 24 5.46 -2.08 0.85
N ILE A 25 5.98 -1.17 1.68
CA ILE A 25 5.61 0.25 1.64
C ILE A 25 6.68 0.94 0.80
N SER A 26 6.30 1.43 -0.38
CA SER A 26 7.24 2.05 -1.32
C SER A 26 7.38 3.55 -1.12
N ARG A 27 6.42 4.21 -0.45
CA ARG A 27 6.46 5.64 -0.12
C ARG A 27 5.62 5.95 1.12
N LEU A 28 6.10 6.86 1.95
CA LEU A 28 5.34 7.40 3.07
C LEU A 28 5.74 8.87 3.27
N THR A 29 4.76 9.76 3.22
CA THR A 29 5.01 11.21 3.25
C THR A 29 3.88 11.92 3.99
N ARG A 30 4.24 12.98 4.75
CA ARG A 30 3.24 13.86 5.37
C ARG A 30 2.83 14.94 4.36
N GLU A 31 1.53 15.09 4.15
CA GLU A 31 0.94 16.12 3.30
C GLU A 31 -0.03 16.95 4.15
N ASN A 32 0.40 18.15 4.57
CA ASN A 32 -0.35 19.00 5.50
C ASN A 32 -0.75 18.24 6.78
N ASP A 33 -2.05 18.09 7.00
CA ASP A 33 -2.69 17.40 8.14
C ASP A 33 -3.10 15.95 7.77
N SER A 34 -2.37 15.33 6.86
CA SER A 34 -2.64 13.97 6.39
C SER A 34 -1.35 13.23 6.05
N TRP A 35 -1.47 11.92 5.85
CA TRP A 35 -0.38 11.05 5.45
C TRP A 35 -0.73 10.34 4.15
N ARG A 36 0.15 10.43 3.16
CA ARG A 36 0.06 9.66 1.93
C ARG A 36 1.03 8.48 2.00
N VAL A 37 0.52 7.28 1.80
CA VAL A 37 1.28 6.03 1.87
C VAL A 37 1.05 5.24 0.60
N ALA A 38 2.12 4.91 -0.13
CA ALA A 38 2.06 3.99 -1.25
C ALA A 38 2.45 2.59 -0.77
N ILE A 39 1.57 1.62 -0.98
CA ILE A 39 1.77 0.23 -0.59
C ILE A 39 1.68 -0.63 -1.84
N GLU A 40 2.72 -1.44 -2.07
CA GLU A 40 2.66 -2.47 -3.10
C GLU A 40 1.91 -3.67 -2.53
N MET A 41 0.79 -4.02 -3.16
CA MET A 41 -0.09 -5.12 -2.75
C MET A 41 -0.04 -6.23 -3.80
N ILE A 42 -0.10 -7.49 -3.38
CA ILE A 42 -0.17 -8.64 -4.28
C ILE A 42 -1.63 -8.92 -4.62
N GLU A 43 -2.00 -8.67 -5.86
CA GLU A 43 -3.35 -8.97 -6.40
C GLU A 43 -3.47 -10.42 -6.89
N LEU A 44 -2.36 -10.99 -7.38
CA LEU A 44 -2.33 -12.38 -7.84
C LEU A 44 -0.99 -13.03 -7.52
N ARG A 45 -1.06 -14.19 -6.84
CA ARG A 45 0.09 -15.07 -6.61
C ARG A 45 0.35 -15.95 -7.83
N ALA A 46 1.61 -16.07 -8.24
CA ALA A 46 2.04 -16.94 -9.33
C ALA A 46 3.15 -17.90 -8.88
N ILE A 47 3.39 -18.95 -9.67
CA ILE A 47 4.51 -19.88 -9.49
C ILE A 47 5.35 -19.87 -10.77
N PRO A 48 6.63 -19.44 -10.73
CA PRO A 48 7.34 -18.91 -9.56
C PRO A 48 6.82 -17.53 -9.11
N ASN A 49 7.06 -17.18 -7.85
CA ASN A 49 6.63 -15.90 -7.24
C ASN A 49 7.24 -14.65 -7.89
N SER A 50 8.30 -14.79 -8.68
CA SER A 50 8.84 -13.73 -9.52
C SER A 50 7.86 -13.23 -10.59
N ASN A 51 6.76 -13.97 -10.83
CA ASN A 51 5.67 -13.57 -11.70
C ASN A 51 4.40 -13.13 -10.95
N ASP A 52 4.47 -12.89 -9.63
CA ASP A 52 3.37 -12.29 -8.87
C ASP A 52 2.93 -10.99 -9.56
N VAL A 53 1.62 -10.76 -9.58
CA VAL A 53 1.06 -9.49 -10.07
C VAL A 53 0.81 -8.59 -8.87
N LEU A 54 1.50 -7.46 -8.86
CA LEU A 54 1.41 -6.44 -7.84
C LEU A 54 0.64 -5.23 -8.36
N ALA A 55 0.10 -4.45 -7.43
CA ALA A 55 -0.43 -3.15 -7.70
C ALA A 55 -0.03 -2.16 -6.61
N THR A 56 0.23 -0.92 -7.00
CA THR A 56 0.48 0.17 -6.05
C THR A 56 -0.87 0.74 -5.62
N TYR A 57 -1.08 0.77 -4.31
CA TYR A 57 -2.22 1.42 -3.67
C TYR A 57 -1.72 2.67 -2.96
N ASP A 58 -2.24 3.83 -3.39
CA ASP A 58 -2.03 5.09 -2.68
C ASP A 58 -3.16 5.24 -1.64
N ALA A 59 -2.78 5.24 -0.37
CA ALA A 59 -3.66 5.44 0.77
C ALA A 59 -3.47 6.85 1.36
N LEU A 60 -4.58 7.52 1.63
CA LEU A 60 -4.63 8.78 2.37
C LEU A 60 -5.14 8.51 3.78
N LEU A 61 -4.36 8.85 4.79
CA LEU A 61 -4.71 8.74 6.19
C LEU A 61 -4.84 10.13 6.82
N ASP A 62 -5.76 10.30 7.77
CA ASP A 62 -5.83 11.50 8.60
C ASP A 62 -4.68 11.55 9.63
N GLU A 63 -4.59 12.62 10.43
CA GLU A 63 -3.54 12.77 11.46
C GLU A 63 -3.55 11.68 12.53
N SER A 64 -4.72 11.06 12.72
CA SER A 64 -4.91 9.93 13.63
C SER A 64 -4.58 8.60 12.96
N GLY A 65 -4.14 8.58 11.69
CA GLY A 65 -3.83 7.37 10.96
C GLY A 65 -5.06 6.55 10.57
N ASN A 66 -6.26 7.13 10.53
CA ASN A 66 -7.43 6.47 9.96
C ASN A 66 -7.43 6.65 8.44
N LEU A 67 -7.71 5.60 7.70
CA LEU A 67 -7.79 5.64 6.25
C LEU A 67 -9.01 6.45 5.81
N VAL A 68 -8.76 7.53 5.07
CA VAL A 68 -9.79 8.43 4.52
C VAL A 68 -10.17 8.00 3.11
N SER A 69 -9.18 7.65 2.28
CA SER A 69 -9.39 7.17 0.92
C SER A 69 -8.23 6.29 0.48
N TYR A 70 -8.46 5.50 -0.57
CA TYR A 70 -7.39 4.81 -1.28
C TYR A 70 -7.73 4.69 -2.77
N GLU A 71 -6.70 4.57 -3.60
CA GLU A 71 -6.84 4.28 -5.02
C GLU A 71 -5.74 3.31 -5.50
N ARG A 72 -6.08 2.46 -6.47
CA ARG A 72 -5.09 1.64 -7.18
C ARG A 72 -4.52 2.47 -8.33
N VAL A 73 -3.24 2.86 -8.22
CA VAL A 73 -2.61 3.78 -9.20
C VAL A 73 -1.88 3.06 -10.33
N GLY A 74 -1.61 1.77 -10.20
CA GLY A 74 -0.95 0.99 -11.25
C GLY A 74 -0.85 -0.49 -10.89
N ARG A 75 -0.67 -1.33 -11.90
CA ARG A 75 -0.49 -2.78 -11.78
C ARG A 75 0.68 -3.21 -12.65
N TYR A 76 1.51 -4.11 -12.15
CA TYR A 76 2.71 -4.61 -12.82
C TYR A 76 3.05 -6.03 -12.36
N ARG A 77 3.82 -6.77 -13.15
CA ARG A 77 4.39 -8.05 -12.71
C ARG A 77 5.69 -7.79 -11.95
N ARG A 78 5.98 -8.59 -10.92
CA ARG A 78 7.21 -8.47 -10.14
C ARG A 78 8.50 -8.52 -10.98
N SER A 79 8.49 -9.27 -12.08
CA SER A 79 9.62 -9.40 -13.01
C SER A 79 9.80 -8.20 -13.94
N GLU A 80 8.83 -7.29 -14.01
CA GLU A 80 8.93 -6.09 -14.82
C GLU A 80 9.86 -5.07 -14.13
N THR A 81 10.82 -4.54 -14.89
CA THR A 81 11.64 -3.41 -14.43
C THR A 81 10.78 -2.14 -14.56
N ARG A 82 10.60 -1.45 -13.43
CA ARG A 82 9.77 -0.23 -13.32
C ARG A 82 10.53 1.01 -13.78
#